data_AF-A0A383D0X6-F1
#
_entry.id   AF-A0A383D0X6-F1
#
_cell.length_a   1.000
_cell.length_b   1.000
_cell.length_c   1.000
_cell.angle_alpha   90.00
_cell.angle_beta   90.00
_cell.angle_gamma   90.00
#
_symmetry.space_group_name_H-M   'P 1'
#
loop_
_entity.id
_entity.type
_entity.pdbx_description
1 polymer ?
#
loop_
_entity_poly.entity_id
_entity_poly.type
_entity_poly.pdbx_seq_one_letter_code
_entity_poly.pdbx_strand_id
1 'polypeptide(L)'
;NISSNGWGVKFYKPNEDEIYFIAIDPRTNKAASMFFHRLPDTLAVPSVERSEAESIISNTLALQNIDITKLPIHRTWEQKYDFRSDRMIDYKNEISLQNQFMLEEIISTGVGGDKFSYYDRNIKVPGEWKREYMSSNFLFLICTWLPMILLISSILIGLYYLIRNTYVEKYQISWYLIGTTFFSVLFISVTWFINNIPLYKAWYFGGTQSWLVFWLDTIGGNMENIIFLCLLIMIPIS
;
A
#
# COMPACT_ATOMS: atom_id res chain seq x y z
N ASN A 1 12.73 -11.34 -19.74
CA ASN A 1 11.34 -11.80 -19.55
C ASN A 1 11.00 -11.57 -18.08
N ILE A 2 10.62 -10.34 -17.72
CA ILE A 2 10.33 -9.98 -16.32
C ILE A 2 8.87 -10.35 -16.07
N SER A 3 8.58 -11.39 -15.28
CA SER A 3 7.25 -11.52 -14.67
C SER A 3 7.27 -10.76 -13.36
N SER A 4 6.52 -9.67 -13.28
CA SER A 4 6.01 -9.18 -11.99
C SER A 4 4.77 -9.97 -11.55
N ASN A 5 4.28 -10.88 -12.39
CA ASN A 5 3.04 -11.60 -12.19
C ASN A 5 3.34 -13.02 -11.74
N GLY A 6 2.99 -13.32 -10.50
CA GLY A 6 3.08 -14.65 -9.91
C GLY A 6 1.82 -14.95 -9.10
N TRP A 7 1.51 -16.23 -8.97
CA TRP A 7 0.46 -16.70 -8.07
C TRP A 7 1.06 -16.76 -6.67
N GLY A 8 0.53 -15.95 -5.75
CA GLY A 8 0.93 -15.97 -4.35
C GLY A 8 0.28 -17.17 -3.64
N VAL A 9 1.11 -18.06 -3.10
CA VAL A 9 0.66 -19.22 -2.33
C VAL A 9 1.10 -19.04 -0.89
N LYS A 10 0.14 -19.06 0.04
CA LYS A 10 0.38 -18.97 1.47
C LYS A 10 0.14 -20.33 2.13
N PHE A 11 1.13 -20.82 2.87
CA PHE A 11 1.02 -22.01 3.71
C PHE A 11 1.15 -21.60 5.17
N TYR A 12 0.33 -22.19 6.02
CA TYR A 12 0.38 -21.98 7.47
C TYR A 12 -0.19 -23.21 8.15
N LYS A 13 0.19 -23.41 9.41
CA LYS A 13 -0.51 -24.36 10.28
C LYS A 13 -1.52 -23.58 11.12
N PRO A 14 -2.77 -24.07 11.26
CA PRO A 14 -3.76 -23.41 12.10
C PRO A 14 -3.23 -23.22 13.53
N ASN A 15 -3.45 -22.02 14.08
CA ASN A 15 -3.01 -21.62 15.43
C ASN A 15 -1.49 -21.53 15.63
N GLU A 16 -0.69 -21.51 14.56
CA GLU A 16 0.73 -21.18 14.62
C GLU A 16 0.98 -19.84 13.91
N ASP A 17 1.89 -19.04 14.48
CA ASP A 17 2.30 -17.75 13.90
C ASP A 17 3.26 -17.92 12.70
N GLU A 18 3.76 -19.15 12.49
CA GLU A 18 4.65 -19.48 11.38
C GLU A 18 3.90 -19.51 10.05
N ILE A 19 4.39 -18.74 9.09
CA ILE A 19 3.76 -18.57 7.78
C ILE A 19 4.82 -18.68 6.70
N TYR A 20 4.48 -19.40 5.63
CA TYR A 20 5.22 -19.38 4.38
C TYR A 20 4.40 -18.69 3.30
N PHE A 21 5.04 -17.86 2.51
CA PHE A 21 4.48 -17.24 1.33
C PHE A 21 5.49 -17.36 0.19
N ILE A 22 5.02 -17.83 -0.96
CA ILE A 22 5.84 -17.94 -2.17
C ILE A 22 5.06 -17.43 -3.36
N ALA A 23 5.70 -16.64 -4.21
CA ALA A 23 5.18 -16.29 -5.52
C ALA A 23 5.69 -17.28 -6.56
N ILE A 24 4.79 -17.91 -7.31
CA ILE A 24 5.12 -18.88 -8.38
C ILE A 24 4.82 -18.24 -9.74
N ASP A 25 5.76 -18.28 -10.68
CA ASP A 25 5.52 -17.83 -12.06
C ASP A 25 4.74 -18.93 -12.80
N PRO A 26 3.46 -18.72 -13.13
CA PRO A 26 2.62 -19.76 -13.73
C PRO A 26 3.09 -20.20 -15.12
N ARG A 27 3.97 -19.43 -15.77
CA ARG A 27 4.49 -19.74 -17.11
C ARG A 27 5.66 -20.71 -17.06
N THR A 28 6.39 -20.73 -15.93
CA THR A 28 7.60 -21.53 -15.77
C THR A 28 7.49 -22.55 -14.63
N ASN A 29 6.46 -22.45 -13.79
CA ASN A 29 6.27 -23.22 -12.55
C ASN A 29 7.48 -23.13 -11.59
N LYS A 30 8.23 -22.03 -11.65
CA LYS A 30 9.36 -21.72 -10.77
C LYS A 30 9.00 -20.58 -9.81
N ALA A 31 9.79 -20.40 -8.75
CA ALA A 31 9.67 -19.23 -7.89
C ALA A 31 9.82 -17.94 -8.73
N ALA A 32 8.85 -17.03 -8.64
CA ALA A 32 8.77 -15.83 -9.47
C ALA A 32 9.71 -14.74 -8.97
N SER A 33 9.36 -14.14 -7.84
CA SER A 33 10.00 -12.92 -7.35
C SER A 33 10.00 -12.79 -5.84
N MET A 34 9.26 -13.62 -5.10
CA MET A 34 9.07 -13.46 -3.66
C MET A 34 9.02 -14.80 -2.93
N PHE A 35 9.75 -14.87 -1.82
CA PHE A 35 9.63 -15.88 -0.79
C PHE A 35 9.70 -15.20 0.58
N PHE A 36 8.79 -15.57 1.45
CA PHE A 36 8.71 -15.04 2.80
C PHE A 36 8.36 -16.17 3.76
N HIS A 37 9.22 -16.37 4.75
CA HIS A 37 9.00 -17.30 5.86
C HIS A 37 8.99 -16.48 7.15
N ARG A 38 7.79 -16.23 7.65
CA ARG A 38 7.58 -15.58 8.95
C ARG A 38 7.84 -16.60 10.05
N LEU A 39 8.88 -16.36 10.82
CA LEU A 39 9.17 -17.11 12.03
C LEU A 39 8.53 -16.40 13.23
N PRO A 40 7.90 -17.12 14.18
CA PRO A 40 7.37 -16.52 15.41
C PRO A 40 8.45 -15.77 16.19
N ASP A 41 8.15 -14.62 16.77
CA ASP A 41 9.14 -13.78 17.47
C ASP A 41 9.76 -14.49 18.68
N THR A 42 9.00 -15.41 19.29
CA THR A 42 9.42 -16.24 20.44
C THR A 42 10.22 -17.48 20.04
N LEU A 43 10.37 -17.76 18.74
CA LEU A 43 11.11 -18.93 18.29
C LEU A 43 12.61 -18.74 18.55
N ALA A 44 13.13 -19.55 19.47
CA ALA A 44 14.55 -19.61 19.81
C ALA A 44 15.31 -20.43 18.77
N VAL A 45 15.98 -19.73 17.86
CA VAL A 45 16.94 -20.28 16.89
C VAL A 45 18.26 -19.53 17.01
N PRO A 46 19.41 -20.17 16.73
CA PRO A 46 20.71 -19.52 16.83
C PRO A 46 20.77 -18.26 15.96
N SER A 47 21.25 -17.16 16.54
CA SER A 47 21.65 -15.99 15.75
C SER A 47 22.97 -16.26 15.04
N VAL A 48 23.08 -15.82 13.80
CA VAL A 48 24.32 -15.93 13.02
C VAL A 48 25.00 -14.58 12.84
N GLU A 49 26.31 -14.61 12.59
CA GLU A 49 27.05 -13.42 12.20
C GLU A 49 26.76 -13.03 10.75
N ARG A 50 27.11 -11.80 10.37
CA ARG A 50 26.81 -11.26 9.04
C ARG A 50 27.40 -12.12 7.90
N SER A 51 28.64 -12.55 8.02
CA SER A 51 29.31 -13.37 6.99
C SER A 51 28.63 -14.73 6.80
N GLU A 52 28.14 -15.32 7.89
CA GLU A 52 27.38 -16.56 7.85
C GLU A 52 25.98 -16.34 7.23
N ALA A 53 25.29 -15.25 7.57
CA ALA A 53 24.05 -14.88 6.90
C ALA A 53 24.23 -14.69 5.39
N GLU A 54 25.28 -13.99 4.95
CA GLU A 54 25.61 -13.82 3.53
C GLU A 54 25.88 -15.18 2.83
N SER A 55 26.53 -16.12 3.54
CA SER A 55 26.74 -17.49 3.07
C SER A 55 25.42 -18.27 2.93
N ILE A 56 24.55 -18.22 3.94
CA ILE A 56 23.23 -18.87 3.91
C ILE A 56 22.41 -18.34 2.73
N ILE A 57 22.35 -17.01 2.56
CA ILE A 57 21.62 -16.36 1.47
C ILE A 57 22.18 -16.79 0.12
N SER A 58 23.50 -16.64 -0.10
CA SER A 58 24.11 -16.95 -1.39
C SER A 58 23.98 -18.43 -1.76
N ASN A 59 24.20 -19.35 -0.81
CA ASN A 59 24.02 -20.78 -1.02
C ASN A 59 22.56 -21.13 -1.36
N THR A 60 21.59 -20.56 -0.64
CA THR A 60 20.17 -20.84 -0.88
C THR A 60 19.71 -20.31 -2.24
N LEU A 61 20.11 -19.09 -2.60
CA LEU A 61 19.74 -18.48 -3.88
C LEU A 61 20.44 -19.13 -5.07
N ALA A 62 21.67 -19.62 -4.90
CA ALA A 62 22.37 -20.37 -5.93
C ALA A 62 21.62 -21.64 -6.35
N LEU A 63 20.94 -22.33 -5.42
CA LEU A 63 20.07 -23.49 -5.73
C LEU A 63 18.90 -23.13 -6.66
N GLN A 64 18.51 -21.85 -6.70
CA GLN A 64 17.47 -21.32 -7.58
C GLN A 64 18.04 -20.66 -8.85
N ASN A 65 19.34 -20.79 -9.12
CA ASN A 65 20.07 -20.13 -10.21
C ASN A 65 20.08 -18.60 -10.10
N ILE A 66 20.10 -18.07 -8.88
CA ILE A 66 20.14 -16.64 -8.59
C ILE A 66 21.51 -16.33 -7.98
N ASP A 67 22.39 -15.74 -8.79
CA ASP A 67 23.73 -15.33 -8.35
C ASP A 67 23.72 -13.88 -7.86
N ILE A 68 23.84 -13.71 -6.54
CA ILE A 68 23.95 -12.39 -5.89
C ILE A 68 25.39 -12.03 -5.53
N THR A 69 26.36 -12.92 -5.71
CA THR A 69 27.72 -12.77 -5.17
C THR A 69 28.50 -11.60 -5.77
N LYS A 70 28.12 -11.20 -6.99
CA LYS A 70 28.72 -10.08 -7.73
C LYS A 70 27.93 -8.78 -7.61
N LEU A 71 26.79 -8.80 -6.92
CA LEU A 71 25.93 -7.64 -6.81
C LEU A 71 26.42 -6.73 -5.67
N PRO A 72 26.50 -5.41 -5.88
CA PRO A 72 26.81 -4.48 -4.81
C PRO A 72 25.72 -4.49 -3.74
N ILE A 73 26.13 -4.48 -2.47
CA ILE A 73 25.22 -4.33 -1.33
C ILE A 73 24.66 -2.90 -1.33
N HIS A 74 23.35 -2.77 -1.37
CA HIS A 74 22.62 -1.51 -1.28
C HIS A 74 22.43 -1.09 0.18
N ARG A 75 22.01 -2.02 1.02
CA ARG A 75 21.67 -1.76 2.43
C ARG A 75 21.77 -3.03 3.26
N THR A 76 22.11 -2.90 4.54
CA THR A 76 21.98 -3.97 5.53
C THR A 76 21.35 -3.45 6.81
N TRP A 77 20.55 -4.28 7.46
CA TRP A 77 20.05 -4.00 8.80
C TRP A 77 19.85 -5.29 9.60
N GLU A 78 19.71 -5.13 10.90
CA GLU A 78 19.47 -6.22 11.84
C GLU A 78 18.24 -5.89 12.68
N GLN A 79 17.42 -6.91 12.92
CA GLN A 79 16.29 -6.85 13.83
C GLN A 79 16.52 -7.84 14.96
N LYS A 80 16.55 -7.34 16.20
CA LYS A 80 16.79 -8.15 17.38
C LYS A 80 15.47 -8.51 18.05
N TYR A 81 15.32 -9.77 18.40
CA TYR A 81 14.27 -10.33 19.24
C TYR A 81 14.89 -10.90 20.53
N ASP A 82 14.05 -11.34 21.46
CA ASP A 82 14.49 -11.85 22.76
C ASP A 82 15.44 -13.06 22.63
N PHE A 83 15.22 -13.91 21.62
CA PHE A 83 15.94 -15.19 21.45
C PHE A 83 16.71 -15.32 20.13
N ARG A 84 16.63 -14.34 19.23
CA ARG A 84 17.35 -14.35 17.95
C ARG A 84 17.57 -12.97 17.35
N SER A 85 18.53 -12.86 16.43
CA SER A 85 18.71 -11.72 15.55
C SER A 85 18.42 -12.12 14.11
N ASP A 86 17.57 -11.36 13.45
CA ASP A 86 17.29 -11.50 12.03
C ASP A 86 18.15 -10.47 11.28
N ARG A 87 18.81 -10.90 10.20
CA ARG A 87 19.67 -10.05 9.38
C ARG A 87 19.12 -9.96 7.98
N MET A 88 19.09 -8.73 7.47
CA MET A 88 18.52 -8.41 6.16
C MET A 88 19.57 -7.69 5.31
N ILE A 89 19.63 -8.06 4.04
CA ILE A 89 20.61 -7.56 3.08
C ILE A 89 19.89 -7.28 1.77
N ASP A 90 19.96 -6.03 1.34
CA ASP A 90 19.52 -5.59 0.03
C ASP A 90 20.70 -5.50 -0.92
N TYR A 91 20.57 -6.09 -2.09
CA TYR A 91 21.52 -6.00 -3.19
C TYR A 91 20.95 -5.12 -4.30
N LYS A 92 21.80 -4.32 -4.93
CA LYS A 92 21.44 -3.53 -6.10
C LYS A 92 21.83 -4.29 -7.37
N ASN A 93 20.90 -4.39 -8.29
CA ASN A 93 21.07 -4.97 -9.62
C ASN A 93 20.63 -3.96 -10.69
N GLU A 94 21.15 -4.09 -11.90
CA GLU A 94 20.74 -3.29 -13.05
C GLU A 94 20.18 -4.21 -14.14
N ILE A 95 18.93 -3.95 -14.52
CA ILE A 95 18.24 -4.72 -15.55
C ILE A 95 18.04 -3.85 -16.77
N SER A 96 18.47 -4.36 -17.93
CA SER A 96 18.15 -3.75 -19.21
C SER A 96 16.84 -4.31 -19.77
N LEU A 97 15.88 -3.44 -20.03
CA LEU A 97 14.66 -3.76 -20.78
C LEU A 97 14.89 -3.45 -22.25
N GLN A 98 14.96 -4.51 -23.07
CA GLN A 98 15.07 -4.44 -24.53
C GLN A 98 16.23 -3.54 -25.03
N ASN A 99 17.31 -3.41 -24.25
CA ASN A 99 18.44 -2.52 -24.52
C ASN A 99 18.05 -1.02 -24.65
N GLN A 100 16.85 -0.63 -24.20
CA GLN A 100 16.35 0.73 -24.29
C GLN A 100 16.27 1.41 -22.93
N PHE A 101 15.92 0.67 -21.88
CA PHE A 101 15.75 1.22 -20.54
C PHE A 101 16.63 0.47 -19.54
N MET A 102 17.36 1.21 -18.73
CA MET A 102 18.08 0.68 -17.57
C MET A 102 17.23 0.91 -16.33
N LEU A 103 16.88 -0.17 -15.64
CA LEU A 103 16.14 -0.14 -14.41
C LEU A 103 17.01 -0.61 -13.25
N GLU A 104 16.92 0.10 -12.14
CA GLU A 104 17.49 -0.35 -10.88
C GLU A 104 16.54 -1.35 -10.22
N GLU A 105 17.05 -2.54 -9.94
CA GLU A 105 16.37 -3.57 -9.15
C GLU A 105 17.02 -3.67 -7.78
N ILE A 106 16.19 -3.75 -6.74
CA ILE A 106 16.60 -4.08 -5.39
C ILE A 106 16.18 -5.53 -5.12
N ILE A 107 17.17 -6.37 -4.83
CA ILE A 107 16.97 -7.74 -4.39
C ILE A 107 17.12 -7.76 -2.87
N SER A 108 15.99 -7.89 -2.18
CA SER A 108 15.96 -7.92 -0.72
C SER A 108 16.02 -9.36 -0.22
N THR A 109 16.88 -9.62 0.75
CA THR A 109 17.12 -10.96 1.28
C THR A 109 17.21 -10.94 2.80
N GLY A 110 16.93 -12.08 3.44
CA GLY A 110 16.91 -12.17 4.88
C GLY A 110 17.14 -13.55 5.43
N VAL A 111 17.76 -13.59 6.62
CA VAL A 111 17.92 -14.77 7.46
C VAL A 111 17.33 -14.45 8.82
N GLY A 112 16.44 -15.31 9.33
CA GLY A 112 15.94 -15.24 10.69
C GLY A 112 16.66 -16.23 11.58
N GLY A 113 17.53 -15.74 12.47
CA GLY A 113 18.52 -16.59 13.14
C GLY A 113 19.46 -17.25 12.12
N ASP A 114 19.35 -18.57 11.97
CA ASP A 114 20.12 -19.42 11.05
C ASP A 114 19.30 -19.92 9.85
N LYS A 115 18.06 -19.44 9.67
CA LYS A 115 17.14 -19.88 8.61
C LYS A 115 16.93 -18.81 7.56
N PHE A 116 17.03 -19.18 6.28
CA PHE A 116 16.64 -18.29 5.18
C PHE A 116 15.16 -17.93 5.29
N SER A 117 14.85 -16.63 5.40
CA SER A 117 13.51 -16.15 5.74
C SER A 117 12.91 -15.20 4.72
N TYR A 118 13.73 -14.53 3.89
CA TYR A 118 13.22 -13.50 2.98
C TYR A 118 13.96 -13.50 1.65
N TYR A 119 13.18 -13.35 0.59
CA TYR A 119 13.61 -13.04 -0.77
C TYR A 119 12.55 -12.20 -1.45
N ASP A 120 12.92 -11.06 -2.01
CA ASP A 120 12.03 -10.28 -2.84
C ASP A 120 12.81 -9.52 -3.91
N ARG A 121 12.18 -9.28 -5.06
CA ARG A 121 12.73 -8.52 -6.16
C ARG A 121 11.82 -7.34 -6.47
N ASN A 122 12.32 -6.13 -6.22
CA ASN A 122 11.57 -4.90 -6.46
C ASN A 122 12.27 -4.02 -7.50
N ILE A 123 11.53 -3.62 -8.53
CA ILE A 123 12.00 -2.58 -9.45
C ILE A 123 11.86 -1.23 -8.75
N LYS A 124 12.97 -0.50 -8.62
CA LYS A 124 12.96 0.84 -8.06
C LYS A 124 12.34 1.80 -9.06
N VAL A 125 11.21 2.37 -8.67
CA VAL A 125 10.58 3.46 -9.43
C VAL A 125 11.47 4.71 -9.32
N PRO A 126 11.88 5.34 -10.45
CA PRO A 126 12.68 6.55 -10.43
C PRO A 126 12.02 7.65 -9.59
N GLY A 127 12.83 8.34 -8.77
CA GLY A 127 12.32 9.40 -7.89
C GLY A 127 11.67 10.56 -8.65
N GLU A 128 12.16 10.89 -9.84
CA GLU A 128 11.57 11.90 -10.73
C GLU A 128 10.17 11.52 -11.17
N TRP A 129 9.97 10.28 -11.64
CA TRP A 129 8.66 9.77 -12.01
C TRP A 129 7.69 9.83 -10.83
N LYS A 130 8.14 9.43 -9.63
CA LYS A 130 7.30 9.52 -8.43
C LYS A 130 6.92 10.97 -8.10
N ARG A 131 7.85 11.92 -8.26
CA ARG A 131 7.59 13.35 -8.03
C ARG A 131 6.64 13.94 -9.08
N GLU A 132 6.78 13.58 -10.34
CA GLU A 132 5.90 14.01 -11.42
C GLU A 132 4.50 13.44 -11.24
N TYR A 133 4.38 12.15 -10.95
CA TYR A 133 3.11 11.50 -10.67
C TYR A 133 2.38 12.12 -9.45
N MET A 134 3.13 12.43 -8.40
CA MET A 134 2.61 13.08 -7.19
C MET A 134 2.50 14.59 -7.32
N SER A 135 2.92 15.19 -8.44
CA SER A 135 2.77 16.62 -8.65
C SER A 135 1.28 16.94 -8.77
N SER A 136 0.85 17.98 -8.06
CA SER A 136 -0.53 18.44 -8.03
C SER A 136 -0.95 18.95 -9.40
N ASN A 137 -1.38 18.03 -10.27
CA ASN A 137 -1.91 18.36 -11.59
C ASN A 137 -3.13 19.28 -11.44
N PHE A 138 -3.37 20.11 -12.46
CA PHE A 138 -4.51 21.03 -12.48
C PHE A 138 -5.84 20.34 -12.14
N LEU A 139 -6.02 19.09 -12.62
CA LEU A 139 -7.19 18.28 -12.31
C LEU A 139 -7.28 17.90 -10.83
N PHE A 140 -6.15 17.55 -10.19
CA PHE A 140 -6.09 17.31 -8.74
C PHE A 140 -6.47 18.57 -7.96
N LEU A 141 -6.00 19.74 -8.40
CA LEU A 141 -6.33 21.01 -7.76
C LEU A 141 -7.83 21.31 -7.83
N ILE A 142 -8.45 21.13 -9.01
CA ILE A 142 -9.89 21.33 -9.16
C ILE A 142 -10.68 20.30 -8.34
N CYS A 143 -10.39 19.01 -8.49
CA CYS A 143 -11.16 17.97 -7.81
C CYS A 143 -11.01 18.00 -6.28
N THR A 144 -9.91 18.55 -5.76
CA THR A 144 -9.68 18.65 -4.32
C THR A 144 -10.15 19.99 -3.74
N TRP A 145 -9.73 21.12 -4.31
CA TRP A 145 -9.92 22.43 -3.69
C TRP A 145 -11.27 23.08 -4.02
N LEU A 146 -11.77 22.96 -5.27
CA LEU A 146 -13.04 23.59 -5.63
C LEU A 146 -14.19 23.07 -4.76
N PRO A 147 -14.34 21.75 -4.56
CA PRO A 147 -15.38 21.27 -3.67
C PRO A 147 -15.16 21.59 -2.19
N MET A 148 -13.90 21.64 -1.72
CA MET A 148 -13.59 22.09 -0.35
C MET A 148 -14.05 23.53 -0.11
N ILE A 149 -13.83 24.41 -1.09
CA ILE A 149 -14.32 25.78 -1.07
C ILE A 149 -15.86 25.78 -1.04
N LEU A 150 -16.52 24.99 -1.89
CA LEU A 150 -17.98 24.87 -1.88
C LEU A 150 -18.52 24.40 -0.53
N LEU A 151 -17.85 23.43 0.11
CA LEU A 151 -18.21 22.95 1.44
C LEU A 151 -18.08 24.06 2.49
N ILE A 152 -16.93 24.74 2.56
CA ILE A 152 -16.70 25.83 3.52
C ILE A 152 -17.72 26.95 3.29
N SER A 153 -17.95 27.37 2.05
CA SER A 153 -18.95 28.38 1.70
C SER A 153 -20.35 27.95 2.14
N SER A 154 -20.72 26.67 1.94
CA SER A 154 -22.02 26.16 2.36
C SER A 154 -22.19 26.14 3.89
N ILE A 155 -21.14 25.83 4.65
CA ILE A 155 -21.13 25.89 6.12
C ILE A 155 -21.30 27.34 6.58
N LEU A 156 -20.55 28.29 6.01
CA LEU A 156 -20.65 29.70 6.35
C LEU A 156 -22.05 30.27 6.05
N ILE A 157 -22.62 29.90 4.90
CA ILE A 157 -24.00 30.27 4.53
C ILE A 157 -25.00 29.65 5.51
N GLY A 158 -24.83 28.36 5.84
CA GLY A 158 -25.66 27.66 6.83
C GLY A 158 -25.62 28.32 8.21
N LEU A 159 -24.43 28.67 8.70
CA LEU A 159 -24.24 29.37 9.98
C LEU A 159 -24.85 30.77 9.97
N TYR A 160 -24.68 31.53 8.89
CA TYR A 160 -25.31 32.85 8.73
C TYR A 160 -26.84 32.74 8.86
N TYR A 161 -27.44 31.78 8.15
CA TYR A 161 -28.89 31.56 8.24
C TYR A 161 -29.31 31.03 9.61
N LEU A 162 -28.55 30.14 10.25
CA LEU A 162 -28.85 29.64 11.60
C LEU A 162 -28.90 30.79 12.63
N ILE A 163 -27.89 31.66 12.63
CA ILE A 163 -27.82 32.83 13.51
C ILE A 163 -28.99 33.76 13.23
N ARG A 164 -29.20 34.15 11.96
CA ARG A 164 -30.31 35.05 11.59
C ARG A 164 -31.68 34.47 11.96
N ASN A 165 -31.84 33.15 11.82
CA ASN A 165 -33.07 32.43 12.14
C ASN A 165 -33.36 32.39 13.64
N THR A 166 -32.30 32.38 14.45
CA THR A 166 -32.38 32.41 15.92
C THR A 166 -32.78 33.79 16.44
N TYR A 167 -32.30 34.87 15.80
CA TYR A 167 -32.40 36.22 16.35
C TYR A 167 -33.44 37.14 15.67
N VAL A 168 -33.84 36.89 14.42
CA VAL A 168 -34.62 37.87 13.63
C VAL A 168 -35.91 37.32 13.01
N GLU A 169 -35.87 36.19 12.29
CA GLU A 169 -37.03 35.64 11.56
C GLU A 169 -37.03 34.12 11.63
N LYS A 170 -38.18 33.44 11.87
CA LYS A 170 -38.30 31.96 11.83
C LYS A 170 -38.28 31.41 10.38
N TYR A 171 -37.19 31.59 9.65
CA TYR A 171 -36.95 30.95 8.35
C TYR A 171 -36.80 29.42 8.45
N GLN A 172 -37.37 28.71 7.48
CA GLN A 172 -37.02 27.31 7.25
C GLN A 172 -35.74 27.24 6.41
N ILE A 173 -34.78 26.41 6.81
CA ILE A 173 -33.58 26.16 6.01
C ILE A 173 -34.02 25.63 4.65
N SER A 174 -33.50 26.23 3.57
CA SER A 174 -33.87 25.83 2.22
C SER A 174 -33.34 24.42 1.92
N TRP A 175 -34.23 23.52 1.49
CA TRP A 175 -33.86 22.21 0.94
C TRP A 175 -32.85 22.30 -0.20
N TYR A 176 -32.83 23.44 -0.91
CA TYR A 176 -31.82 23.71 -1.94
C TYR A 176 -30.41 23.84 -1.36
N LEU A 177 -30.25 24.49 -0.20
CA LEU A 177 -28.96 24.61 0.48
C LEU A 177 -28.47 23.24 0.96
N ILE A 178 -29.35 22.48 1.62
CA ILE A 178 -29.05 21.12 2.09
C ILE A 178 -28.66 20.21 0.92
N GLY A 179 -29.44 20.22 -0.16
CA GLY A 179 -29.15 19.44 -1.35
C GLY A 179 -27.83 19.81 -2.01
N THR A 180 -27.50 21.11 -2.07
CA THR A 180 -26.24 21.59 -2.64
C THR A 180 -25.03 21.16 -1.80
N THR A 181 -25.13 21.26 -0.47
CA THR A 181 -24.07 20.80 0.45
C THR A 181 -23.87 19.29 0.34
N PHE A 182 -24.96 18.51 0.38
CA PHE A 182 -24.91 17.06 0.25
C PHE A 182 -24.28 16.63 -1.08
N PHE A 183 -24.71 17.24 -2.18
CA PHE A 183 -24.15 16.97 -3.51
C PHE A 183 -22.67 17.33 -3.58
N SER A 184 -22.25 18.44 -2.98
CA SER A 184 -20.84 18.86 -2.95
C SER A 184 -19.97 17.86 -2.19
N VAL A 185 -20.42 17.39 -1.02
CA VAL A 185 -19.72 16.35 -0.25
C VAL A 185 -19.64 15.04 -1.05
N LEU A 186 -20.75 14.60 -1.63
CA LEU A 186 -20.78 13.39 -2.45
C LEU A 186 -19.81 13.48 -3.63
N PHE A 187 -19.77 14.62 -4.31
CA PHE A 187 -18.89 14.85 -5.45
C PHE A 187 -17.40 14.78 -5.06
N ILE A 188 -17.02 15.32 -3.89
CA ILE A 188 -15.66 15.19 -3.34
C ILE A 188 -15.30 13.73 -3.15
N SER A 189 -16.15 13.02 -2.42
CA SER A 189 -15.86 11.65 -2.02
C SER A 189 -15.75 10.73 -3.23
N VAL A 190 -16.62 10.92 -4.23
CA VAL A 190 -16.57 10.16 -5.49
C VAL A 190 -15.33 10.51 -6.31
N THR A 191 -15.00 11.79 -6.50
CA THR A 191 -13.81 12.17 -7.28
C THR A 191 -12.51 11.74 -6.61
N TRP A 192 -12.43 11.84 -5.28
CA TRP A 192 -11.30 11.33 -4.51
C TRP A 192 -11.18 9.80 -4.63
N PHE A 193 -12.30 9.06 -4.52
CA PHE A 193 -12.30 7.61 -4.72
C PHE A 193 -11.82 7.23 -6.13
N ILE A 194 -12.35 7.88 -7.17
CA ILE A 194 -11.97 7.64 -8.57
C ILE A 194 -10.47 7.91 -8.78
N ASN A 195 -9.95 8.99 -8.22
CA ASN A 195 -8.54 9.35 -8.35
C ASN A 195 -7.61 8.31 -7.69
N ASN A 196 -8.08 7.59 -6.68
CA ASN A 196 -7.32 6.55 -5.99
C ASN A 196 -7.51 5.14 -6.60
N ILE A 197 -8.38 4.95 -7.61
CA ILE A 197 -8.56 3.65 -8.28
C ILE A 197 -7.23 3.03 -8.73
N PRO A 198 -6.30 3.75 -9.40
CA PRO A 198 -5.02 3.17 -9.80
C PRO A 198 -4.16 2.70 -8.62
N LEU A 199 -4.18 3.45 -7.51
CA LEU A 199 -3.47 3.10 -6.27
C LEU A 199 -4.08 1.87 -5.60
N TYR A 200 -5.40 1.80 -5.48
CA TYR A 200 -6.09 0.62 -4.94
C TYR A 200 -5.79 -0.63 -5.77
N LYS A 201 -5.79 -0.50 -7.10
CA LYS A 201 -5.38 -1.60 -7.99
C LYS A 201 -3.93 -2.04 -7.75
N ALA A 202 -3.01 -1.10 -7.53
CA ALA A 202 -1.61 -1.41 -7.25
C ALA A 202 -1.39 -2.05 -5.87
N TRP A 203 -2.26 -1.77 -4.89
CA TRP A 203 -2.20 -2.33 -3.54
C TRP A 203 -2.98 -3.64 -3.36
N TYR A 204 -3.68 -4.11 -4.39
CA TYR A 204 -4.35 -5.39 -4.34
C TYR A 204 -3.33 -6.53 -4.31
N PHE A 205 -3.08 -7.05 -3.11
CA PHE A 205 -2.42 -8.33 -2.90
C PHE A 205 -3.47 -9.44 -2.99
N GLY A 206 -3.57 -10.09 -4.16
CA GLY A 206 -4.60 -11.10 -4.47
C GLY A 206 -4.58 -12.41 -3.67
N GLY A 207 -4.02 -12.40 -2.46
CA GLY A 207 -3.93 -13.54 -1.55
C GLY A 207 -4.79 -13.44 -0.27
N THR A 208 -5.33 -12.27 0.08
CA THR A 208 -6.14 -12.10 1.31
C THR A 208 -7.64 -12.06 1.05
N GLN A 209 -8.07 -11.60 -0.12
CA GLN A 209 -9.49 -11.47 -0.48
C GLN A 209 -9.67 -11.54 -2.00
N SER A 210 -10.85 -11.98 -2.46
CA SER A 210 -11.17 -12.01 -3.89
C SER A 210 -11.28 -10.59 -4.47
N TRP A 211 -11.09 -10.44 -5.78
CA TRP A 211 -11.15 -9.13 -6.43
C TRP A 211 -12.46 -8.38 -6.17
N LEU A 212 -13.59 -9.10 -6.19
CA LEU A 212 -14.90 -8.52 -5.88
C LEU A 212 -14.96 -8.04 -4.43
N VAL A 213 -14.51 -8.87 -3.47
CA VAL A 213 -14.53 -8.55 -2.04
C VAL A 213 -13.61 -7.36 -1.74
N PHE A 214 -12.41 -7.32 -2.34
CA PHE A 214 -11.50 -6.19 -2.25
C PHE A 214 -12.16 -4.88 -2.68
N TRP A 215 -12.86 -4.87 -3.83
CA TRP A 215 -13.55 -3.67 -4.28
C TRP A 215 -14.72 -3.28 -3.39
N LEU A 216 -15.51 -4.25 -2.92
CA LEU A 216 -16.62 -3.99 -2.00
C LEU A 216 -16.12 -3.41 -0.67
N ASP A 217 -15.04 -3.96 -0.11
CA ASP A 217 -14.40 -3.48 1.11
C ASP A 217 -13.80 -2.08 0.93
N THR A 218 -13.09 -1.86 -0.18
CA THR A 218 -12.52 -0.55 -0.52
C THR A 218 -13.62 0.51 -0.72
N ILE A 219 -14.74 0.17 -1.36
CA ILE A 219 -15.89 1.08 -1.49
C ILE A 219 -16.50 1.34 -0.11
N GLY A 220 -16.74 0.29 0.68
CA GLY A 220 -17.33 0.39 2.02
C GLY A 220 -16.53 1.26 2.97
N GLY A 221 -15.21 1.04 3.09
CA GLY A 221 -14.33 1.83 3.94
C GLY A 221 -14.27 3.31 3.54
N ASN A 222 -14.44 3.62 2.25
CA ASN A 222 -14.51 5.00 1.79
C ASN A 222 -15.89 5.65 2.00
N MET A 223 -16.96 4.86 2.13
CA MET A 223 -18.31 5.34 2.46
C MET A 223 -18.47 5.77 3.92
N GLU A 224 -17.71 5.20 4.87
CA GLU A 224 -17.78 5.59 6.29
C GLU A 224 -17.47 7.09 6.50
N ASN A 225 -16.50 7.61 5.76
CA ASN A 225 -16.14 9.03 5.77
C ASN A 225 -17.27 9.93 5.24
N ILE A 226 -18.07 9.43 4.29
CA ILE A 226 -19.22 10.15 3.70
C ILE A 226 -20.36 10.22 4.73
N ILE A 227 -20.66 9.11 5.39
CA ILE A 227 -21.73 9.02 6.39
C ILE A 227 -21.44 9.96 7.58
N PHE A 228 -20.19 10.01 8.05
CA PHE A 228 -19.79 10.91 9.13
C PHE A 228 -19.97 12.39 8.74
N LEU A 229 -19.55 12.78 7.53
CA LEU A 229 -19.74 14.14 7.03
C LEU A 229 -21.22 14.51 6.85
N CYS A 230 -22.04 13.58 6.37
CA CYS A 230 -23.49 13.78 6.24
C CYS A 230 -24.19 13.90 7.59
N LEU A 231 -23.76 13.16 8.62
CA LEU A 231 -24.32 13.24 9.97
C LEU A 231 -24.05 14.61 10.62
N LEU A 232 -22.84 15.16 10.46
CA LEU A 232 -22.51 16.50 10.96
C LEU A 232 -23.37 17.61 10.34
N ILE A 233 -23.88 17.40 9.12
CA ILE A 233 -24.77 18.34 8.41
C ILE A 233 -26.23 18.21 8.85
N MET A 234 -26.64 17.08 9.44
CA MET A 234 -28.02 16.87 9.91
C MET A 234 -28.28 17.39 11.33
N ILE A 235 -27.26 17.43 12.19
CA ILE A 235 -27.37 17.95 13.57
C ILE A 235 -27.85 19.42 13.68
N PRO A 236 -27.58 20.34 12.73
CA PRO A 236 -28.10 21.71 12.78
C PRO A 236 -29.58 21.84 12.36
N ILE A 237 -30.24 20.75 11.93
CA ILE A 237 -31.59 20.77 11.35
C ILE A 237 -32.66 20.34 12.37
N SER A 238 -32.28 19.69 13.47
CA SER A 238 -33.15 19.36 14.62
C SER A 238 -33.12 20.44 15.69
#